data_AF-A0A6I9YLL9-F1
#
_entry.id   AF-A0A6I9YLL9-F1
#
_cell.length_a   1.000
_cell.length_b   1.000
_cell.length_c   1.000
_cell.angle_alpha   90.00
_cell.angle_beta   90.00
_cell.angle_gamma   90.00
#
_symmetry.space_group_name_H-M   'P 1'
#
loop_
_entity.id
_entity.type
_entity.pdbx_description
1 polymer ?
#
loop_
_entity_poly.entity_id
_entity_poly.type
_entity_poly.pdbx_seq_one_letter_code
_entity_poly.pdbx_strand_id
1 'polypeptide(L)'
;MEMVLQFGFTTIFVAAFPLAPLLALLNNIIEIRLDAYKFVTQWRRPMPARATDIGIWYGILEGIGVLAVITNAFVIAITSDYIPRFVYAYKYGPCINEGYRQENYTFNRCLKGYVNSSLSIFDLSELGKGYSGYCRYRDYRAPPWSSTPYEFTLQFWHVLAARLAFIIVFEHLVFGIKSFIAYLIPDMPKDLCDRMRREKYLVQEMMYEAELEHLQRERKKNGRQYHHEWP
;
A
#
# COMPACT_ATOMS: atom_id res chain seq x y z
N MET A 1 -16.56 -7.58 -4.51
CA MET A 1 -15.81 -8.58 -3.71
C MET A 1 -14.56 -9.02 -4.45
N GLU A 2 -14.70 -9.60 -5.64
CA GLU A 2 -13.57 -10.05 -6.49
C GLU A 2 -12.49 -8.97 -6.67
N MET A 3 -12.89 -7.78 -7.11
CA MET A 3 -11.99 -6.62 -7.26
C MET A 3 -11.22 -6.24 -5.98
N VAL A 4 -11.82 -6.43 -4.80
CA VAL A 4 -11.19 -6.10 -3.51
C VAL A 4 -10.15 -7.16 -3.13
N LEU A 5 -10.43 -8.43 -3.40
CA LEU A 5 -9.46 -9.51 -3.20
C LEU A 5 -8.28 -9.35 -4.16
N GLN A 6 -8.53 -9.01 -5.42
CA GLN A 6 -7.49 -8.73 -6.39
C GLN A 6 -6.64 -7.52 -5.99
N PHE A 7 -7.26 -6.45 -5.48
CA PHE A 7 -6.54 -5.32 -4.89
C PHE A 7 -5.66 -5.76 -3.71
N GLY A 8 -6.17 -6.62 -2.83
CA GLY A 8 -5.38 -7.19 -1.73
C GLY A 8 -4.16 -7.96 -2.21
N PHE A 9 -4.32 -8.88 -3.16
CA PHE A 9 -3.20 -9.66 -3.70
C PHE A 9 -2.14 -8.79 -4.38
N THR A 10 -2.58 -7.76 -5.12
CA THR A 10 -1.66 -6.87 -5.85
C THR A 10 -0.92 -5.90 -4.94
N THR A 11 -1.48 -5.53 -3.78
CA THR A 11 -0.87 -4.54 -2.88
C THR A 11 -0.07 -5.18 -1.76
N ILE A 12 -0.58 -6.23 -1.11
CA ILE A 12 0.05 -6.87 0.07
C ILE A 12 1.31 -7.66 -0.31
N PHE A 13 1.35 -8.26 -1.50
CA PHE A 13 2.42 -9.17 -1.92
C PHE A 13 3.30 -8.63 -3.06
N VAL A 14 3.21 -7.34 -3.36
CA VAL A 14 3.94 -6.73 -4.49
C VAL A 14 5.46 -6.87 -4.35
N ALA A 15 5.99 -6.80 -3.12
CA ALA A 15 7.42 -6.96 -2.87
C ALA A 15 7.93 -8.39 -3.18
N ALA A 16 7.05 -9.40 -3.12
CA ALA A 16 7.40 -10.78 -3.43
C ALA A 16 7.18 -11.11 -4.92
N PHE A 17 6.14 -10.55 -5.54
CA PHE A 17 5.79 -10.84 -6.93
C PHE A 17 5.48 -9.54 -7.71
N PRO A 18 6.49 -8.95 -8.40
CA PRO A 18 6.34 -7.65 -9.07
C PRO A 18 5.43 -7.70 -10.31
N LEU A 19 5.15 -8.89 -10.86
CA LEU A 19 4.28 -9.07 -12.03
C LEU A 19 2.78 -9.11 -11.67
N ALA A 20 2.42 -9.10 -10.37
CA ALA A 20 1.03 -9.15 -9.92
C ALA A 20 0.14 -8.06 -10.56
N PRO A 21 0.57 -6.78 -10.65
CA PRO A 21 -0.26 -5.72 -11.23
C PRO A 21 -0.56 -5.93 -12.72
N LEU A 22 0.36 -6.54 -13.47
CA LEU A 22 0.16 -6.84 -14.89
C LEU A 22 -0.91 -7.93 -15.08
N LEU A 23 -0.86 -8.99 -14.26
CA LEU A 23 -1.88 -10.05 -14.30
C LEU A 23 -3.25 -9.51 -13.88
N ALA A 24 -3.28 -8.65 -12.86
CA ALA A 24 -4.50 -7.97 -12.44
C ALA A 24 -5.08 -7.07 -13.55
N LEU A 25 -4.24 -6.36 -14.30
CA LEU A 25 -4.70 -5.54 -15.42
C LEU A 25 -5.31 -6.39 -16.53
N LEU A 26 -4.68 -7.51 -16.89
CA LEU A 26 -5.23 -8.45 -17.88
C LEU A 26 -6.56 -9.05 -17.40
N ASN A 27 -6.64 -9.43 -16.12
CA ASN A 27 -7.88 -9.93 -15.54
C ASN A 27 -9.00 -8.89 -15.63
N ASN A 28 -8.73 -7.64 -15.22
CA ASN A 28 -9.70 -6.54 -15.27
C ASN A 28 -10.23 -6.27 -16.68
N ILE A 29 -9.38 -6.36 -17.72
CA ILE A 29 -9.80 -6.14 -19.11
C ILE A 29 -10.82 -7.21 -19.54
N ILE A 30 -10.58 -8.47 -19.18
CA ILE A 30 -11.47 -9.59 -19.50
C ILE A 30 -12.75 -9.50 -18.65
N GLU A 31 -12.61 -9.23 -17.35
CA GLU A 31 -13.69 -9.17 -16.36
C GLU A 31 -14.73 -8.11 -16.74
N ILE A 32 -14.31 -6.91 -17.16
CA ILE A 32 -15.24 -5.86 -17.62
C ILE A 32 -16.13 -6.36 -18.78
N ARG A 33 -15.58 -7.14 -19.72
CA ARG A 33 -16.34 -7.66 -20.86
C ARG A 33 -17.28 -8.79 -20.44
N LEU A 34 -16.81 -9.68 -19.58
CA LEU A 34 -17.60 -10.80 -19.06
C LEU A 34 -18.77 -10.31 -18.20
N ASP A 35 -18.55 -9.34 -17.32
CA ASP A 35 -19.59 -8.75 -16.49
C ASP A 35 -20.64 -8.03 -17.35
N ALA A 36 -20.22 -7.26 -18.36
CA ALA A 36 -21.14 -6.63 -19.29
C ALA A 36 -22.00 -7.67 -20.03
N TYR A 37 -21.38 -8.76 -20.50
CA TYR A 37 -22.10 -9.85 -21.16
C TYR A 37 -23.13 -10.51 -20.23
N LYS A 38 -22.74 -10.76 -18.98
CA LYS A 38 -23.61 -11.34 -17.94
C LYS A 38 -24.83 -10.47 -17.66
N PHE A 39 -24.64 -9.16 -17.52
CA PHE A 39 -25.75 -8.22 -17.31
C PHE A 39 -26.71 -8.11 -18.49
N VAL A 40 -26.21 -8.22 -19.73
CA VAL A 40 -27.03 -8.06 -20.94
C VAL A 40 -27.76 -9.36 -21.30
N THR A 41 -27.13 -10.52 -21.11
CA THR A 41 -27.65 -11.79 -21.66
C THR A 41 -28.16 -12.77 -20.60
N GLN A 42 -27.58 -12.79 -19.40
CA GLN A 42 -27.87 -13.83 -18.41
C GLN A 42 -28.82 -13.35 -17.31
N TRP A 43 -28.79 -12.07 -16.95
CA TRP A 43 -29.51 -11.54 -15.79
C TRP A 43 -30.76 -10.76 -16.20
N ARG A 44 -31.80 -10.83 -15.36
CA ARG A 44 -32.96 -9.94 -15.48
C ARG A 44 -32.55 -8.53 -15.08
N ARG A 45 -33.07 -7.52 -15.80
CA ARG A 45 -32.80 -6.11 -15.54
C ARG A 45 -33.07 -5.74 -14.07
N PRO A 46 -32.06 -5.23 -13.33
CA PRO A 46 -32.24 -4.80 -11.95
C PRO A 46 -32.95 -3.44 -11.88
N MET A 47 -33.61 -3.18 -10.75
CA MET A 47 -34.21 -1.86 -10.48
C MET A 47 -33.10 -0.83 -10.19
N PRO A 48 -33.12 0.34 -10.83
CA PRO A 48 -32.10 1.36 -10.63
C PRO A 48 -32.17 1.92 -9.20
N ALA A 49 -31.04 1.86 -8.49
CA ALA A 49 -30.86 2.50 -7.20
C ALA A 49 -29.82 3.63 -7.33
N ARG A 50 -30.05 4.77 -6.67
CA ARG A 50 -29.08 5.86 -6.61
C ARG A 50 -28.15 5.65 -5.41
N ALA A 51 -26.85 5.68 -5.65
CA ALA A 51 -25.82 5.71 -4.63
C ALA A 51 -24.84 6.84 -4.99
N THR A 52 -24.43 7.63 -3.99
CA THR A 52 -23.45 8.70 -4.16
C THR A 52 -22.02 8.15 -4.17
N ASP A 53 -21.80 7.06 -3.42
CA ASP A 53 -20.47 6.50 -3.16
C ASP A 53 -20.50 4.97 -3.20
N ILE A 54 -19.31 4.37 -3.25
CA ILE A 54 -19.12 2.91 -3.13
C ILE A 54 -19.46 2.37 -1.73
N GLY A 55 -19.65 3.24 -0.73
CA GLY A 55 -20.02 2.88 0.64
C GLY A 55 -18.86 2.28 1.44
N ILE A 56 -19.14 1.23 2.22
CA ILE A 56 -18.18 0.61 3.15
C ILE A 56 -16.89 0.09 2.48
N TRP A 57 -16.95 -0.20 1.18
CA TRP A 57 -15.80 -0.66 0.41
C TRP A 57 -14.65 0.34 0.42
N TYR A 58 -14.93 1.64 0.53
CA TYR A 58 -13.87 2.65 0.64
C TYR A 58 -12.99 2.42 1.87
N GLY A 59 -13.61 2.28 3.05
CA GLY A 59 -12.88 2.02 4.29
C GLY A 59 -12.14 0.68 4.29
N ILE A 60 -12.70 -0.34 3.63
CA ILE A 60 -12.02 -1.63 3.46
C ILE A 60 -10.76 -1.48 2.59
N LEU A 61 -10.85 -0.77 1.46
CA LEU A 61 -9.70 -0.53 0.57
C LEU A 61 -8.62 0.30 1.28
N GLU A 62 -9.00 1.29 2.08
CA GLU A 62 -8.07 2.06 2.90
C GLU A 62 -7.37 1.17 3.94
N GLY A 63 -8.11 0.32 4.64
CA GLY A 63 -7.57 -0.64 5.60
C GLY A 63 -6.59 -1.63 4.96
N ILE A 64 -6.94 -2.17 3.78
CA ILE A 64 -6.03 -3.03 3.00
C ILE A 64 -4.77 -2.24 2.61
N GLY A 65 -4.89 -0.97 2.23
CA GLY A 65 -3.75 -0.12 1.91
C GLY A 65 -2.79 0.07 3.10
N VAL A 66 -3.31 0.24 4.31
CA VAL A 66 -2.48 0.32 5.54
C VAL A 66 -1.80 -1.02 5.82
N LEU A 67 -2.55 -2.12 5.76
CA LEU A 67 -2.00 -3.46 5.95
C LEU A 67 -0.95 -3.82 4.91
N ALA A 68 -1.11 -3.36 3.66
CA ALA A 68 -0.15 -3.58 2.59
C ALA A 68 1.22 -2.96 2.91
N VAL A 69 1.26 -1.76 3.50
CA VAL A 69 2.53 -1.12 3.88
C VAL A 69 3.27 -1.96 4.93
N ILE A 70 2.56 -2.36 5.99
CA ILE A 70 3.12 -3.17 7.09
C ILE A 70 3.61 -4.51 6.55
N THR A 71 2.76 -5.25 5.84
CA THR A 71 3.10 -6.58 5.32
C THR A 71 4.28 -6.54 4.35
N ASN A 72 4.36 -5.57 3.44
CA ASN A 72 5.52 -5.45 2.55
C ASN A 72 6.81 -5.10 3.32
N ALA A 73 6.74 -4.30 4.38
CA ALA A 73 7.90 -4.03 5.24
C ALA A 73 8.43 -5.33 5.87
N PHE A 74 7.54 -6.16 6.41
CA PHE A 74 7.90 -7.47 6.97
C PHE A 74 8.43 -8.45 5.92
N VAL A 75 7.83 -8.50 4.73
CA VAL A 75 8.32 -9.33 3.62
C VAL A 75 9.75 -8.93 3.24
N ILE A 76 10.02 -7.63 3.07
CA ILE A 76 11.37 -7.17 2.73
C ILE A 76 12.35 -7.42 3.88
N ALA A 77 11.93 -7.27 5.14
CA ALA A 77 12.85 -7.40 6.26
C ALA A 77 13.17 -8.85 6.64
N ILE A 78 12.15 -9.71 6.67
CA ILE A 78 12.24 -11.06 7.25
C ILE A 78 12.50 -12.11 6.19
N THR A 79 11.75 -12.11 5.09
CA THR A 79 11.86 -13.17 4.06
C THR A 79 12.94 -12.87 3.03
N SER A 80 13.21 -11.59 2.74
CA SER A 80 14.30 -11.23 1.81
C SER A 80 15.69 -11.36 2.45
N ASP A 81 16.66 -11.75 1.63
CA ASP A 81 18.09 -11.72 1.94
C ASP A 81 18.71 -10.32 1.85
N TYR A 82 17.90 -9.28 1.63
CA TYR A 82 18.39 -7.92 1.45
C TYR A 82 19.12 -7.37 2.69
N ILE A 83 18.47 -7.41 3.86
CA ILE A 83 19.03 -6.83 5.10
C ILE A 83 20.30 -7.55 5.56
N PRO A 84 20.35 -8.89 5.64
CA PRO A 84 21.57 -9.56 6.09
C PRO A 84 22.74 -9.37 5.13
N ARG A 85 22.48 -9.31 3.81
CA ARG A 85 23.51 -8.95 2.80
C ARG A 85 24.03 -7.53 2.99
N PHE A 86 23.15 -6.58 3.29
CA PHE A 86 23.53 -5.20 3.58
C PHE A 86 24.39 -5.09 4.85
N VAL A 87 23.96 -5.73 5.95
CA VAL A 87 24.73 -5.77 7.21
C VAL A 87 26.08 -6.45 7.01
N TYR A 88 26.14 -7.54 6.24
CA TYR A 88 27.39 -8.19 5.90
C TYR A 88 28.31 -7.26 5.11
N ALA A 89 27.84 -6.70 3.99
CA ALA A 89 28.64 -5.83 3.14
C ALA A 89 29.22 -4.63 3.90
N TYR A 90 28.46 -4.09 4.86
CA TYR A 90 28.87 -2.92 5.63
C TYR A 90 29.77 -3.24 6.84
N LYS A 91 29.52 -4.34 7.57
CA LYS A 91 30.15 -4.61 8.88
C LYS A 91 30.99 -5.88 8.96
N TYR A 92 30.83 -6.84 8.03
CA TYR A 92 31.54 -8.14 8.07
C TYR A 92 32.28 -8.52 6.78
N GLY A 93 32.03 -7.79 5.68
CA GLY A 93 32.61 -8.06 4.38
C GLY A 93 34.08 -7.65 4.27
N PRO A 94 34.76 -8.06 3.19
CA PRO A 94 36.16 -7.68 2.90
C PRO A 94 36.36 -6.16 2.81
N CYS A 95 35.25 -5.48 2.56
CA CYS A 95 35.04 -4.06 2.36
C CYS A 95 35.32 -3.14 3.56
N ILE A 96 35.50 -3.70 4.77
CA ILE A 96 35.78 -2.91 5.98
C ILE A 96 37.22 -2.42 6.01
N ASN A 97 38.16 -3.29 5.59
CA ASN A 97 39.58 -3.11 5.85
C ASN A 97 40.30 -2.39 4.70
N GLU A 98 39.75 -2.39 3.49
CA GLU A 98 40.39 -1.79 2.31
C GLU A 98 40.21 -0.27 2.23
N GLY A 99 39.38 0.33 3.09
CA GLY A 99 39.06 1.76 3.05
C GLY A 99 38.25 2.13 1.81
N TYR A 100 37.36 3.11 1.93
CA TYR A 100 36.54 3.65 0.82
C TYR A 100 37.36 4.44 -0.22
N ARG A 101 38.56 3.98 -0.60
CA ARG A 101 39.51 4.74 -1.43
C ARG A 101 40.00 3.99 -2.66
N GLN A 102 39.10 3.28 -3.35
CA GLN A 102 39.37 2.83 -4.70
C GLN A 102 38.10 2.88 -5.56
N GLU A 103 38.20 3.58 -6.70
CA GLU A 103 37.11 4.03 -7.58
C GLU A 103 36.35 2.90 -8.32
N ASN A 104 36.63 1.63 -8.01
CA ASN A 104 36.05 0.44 -8.68
C ASN A 104 35.35 -0.50 -7.69
N TYR A 105 34.41 0.04 -6.91
CA TYR A 105 33.69 -0.71 -5.89
C TYR A 105 32.27 -1.05 -6.31
N THR A 106 32.06 -2.28 -6.78
CA THR A 106 30.71 -2.80 -7.01
C THR A 106 30.21 -3.54 -5.76
N PHE A 107 28.96 -3.32 -5.35
CA PHE A 107 28.29 -4.03 -4.24
C PHE A 107 28.51 -5.55 -4.24
N ASN A 108 28.58 -6.16 -5.43
CA ASN A 108 28.86 -7.59 -5.62
C ASN A 108 30.22 -8.05 -5.07
N ARG A 109 31.24 -7.18 -5.08
CA ARG A 109 32.59 -7.50 -4.56
C ARG A 109 32.60 -7.54 -3.03
N CYS A 110 31.75 -6.73 -2.38
CA CYS A 110 31.55 -6.77 -0.93
C CYS A 110 30.79 -7.96 -0.41
N LEU A 111 30.06 -8.64 -1.29
CA LEU A 111 29.35 -9.87 -0.96
C LEU A 111 30.22 -11.12 -1.15
N LYS A 112 31.50 -10.96 -1.52
CA LYS A 112 32.41 -12.08 -1.66
C LYS A 112 32.58 -12.78 -0.31
N GLY A 113 32.22 -14.05 -0.25
CA GLY A 113 32.26 -14.84 0.98
C GLY A 113 30.98 -14.81 1.82
N TYR A 114 29.93 -14.06 1.41
CA TYR A 114 28.66 -13.96 2.14
C TYR A 114 28.07 -15.33 2.48
N VAL A 115 27.96 -16.24 1.49
CA VAL A 115 27.37 -17.57 1.70
C VAL A 115 28.16 -18.38 2.73
N ASN A 116 29.49 -18.30 2.71
CA ASN A 116 30.33 -19.02 3.68
C ASN A 116 30.22 -18.43 5.10
N SER A 117 29.99 -17.12 5.23
CA SER A 117 29.78 -16.47 6.53
C SER A 117 28.35 -16.60 7.06
N SER A 118 27.35 -16.71 6.19
CA SER A 118 25.93 -16.79 6.58
C SER A 118 25.51 -18.19 7.04
N LEU A 119 26.37 -19.18 6.84
CA LEU A 119 26.11 -20.57 7.18
C LEU A 119 26.86 -20.93 8.47
N SER A 120 26.12 -21.33 9.49
CA SER A 120 26.65 -21.93 10.71
C SER A 120 26.99 -23.40 10.47
N ILE A 121 27.92 -23.92 11.27
CA ILE A 121 28.43 -25.29 11.16
C ILE A 121 27.89 -26.11 12.33
N PHE A 122 27.40 -27.30 12.03
CA PHE A 122 26.95 -28.29 13.01
C PHE A 122 27.77 -29.57 12.88
N ASP A 123 28.20 -30.12 14.02
CA ASP A 123 28.91 -31.40 14.08
C ASP A 123 27.91 -32.57 14.17
N LEU A 124 27.94 -33.48 13.20
CA LEU A 124 27.02 -34.61 13.16
C LEU A 124 27.27 -35.65 14.27
N SER A 125 28.47 -35.64 14.87
CA SER A 125 28.81 -36.59 15.93
C SER A 125 27.94 -36.41 17.18
N GLU A 126 27.46 -35.18 17.43
CA GLU A 126 26.54 -34.86 18.54
C GLU A 126 25.14 -35.47 18.36
N LEU A 127 24.80 -35.93 17.16
CA LEU A 127 23.49 -36.52 16.90
C LEU A 127 23.35 -37.95 17.46
N GLY A 128 24.45 -38.56 17.92
CA GLY A 128 24.45 -39.89 18.55
C GLY A 128 24.12 -41.07 17.61
N LYS A 129 24.10 -40.85 16.29
CA LYS A 129 23.73 -41.84 15.28
C LYS A 129 24.91 -42.49 14.55
N GLY A 130 26.15 -42.28 15.04
CA GLY A 130 27.36 -42.81 14.40
C GLY A 130 27.78 -42.09 13.11
N TYR A 131 27.19 -40.93 12.81
CA TYR A 131 27.63 -40.08 11.71
C TYR A 131 28.83 -39.23 12.14
N SER A 132 29.80 -39.06 11.25
CA SER A 132 30.94 -38.16 11.42
C SER A 132 30.97 -37.13 10.29
N GLY A 133 31.37 -35.90 10.61
CA GLY A 133 31.48 -34.81 9.64
C GLY A 133 30.69 -33.57 10.06
N TYR A 134 30.79 -32.54 9.22
CA TYR A 134 30.17 -31.24 9.45
C TYR A 134 29.08 -30.96 8.42
N CYS A 135 27.93 -30.46 8.85
CA CYS A 135 26.93 -29.87 7.96
C CYS A 135 26.81 -28.37 8.18
N ARG A 136 26.29 -27.68 7.17
CA ARG A 136 26.03 -26.24 7.19
C ARG A 136 24.53 -25.98 7.20
N TYR A 137 24.09 -25.08 8.07
CA TYR A 137 22.69 -24.65 8.15
C TYR A 137 22.61 -23.13 8.18
N ARG A 138 21.44 -22.60 7.83
CA ARG A 138 21.22 -21.16 7.70
C ARG A 138 20.86 -20.56 9.06
N ASP A 139 21.88 -20.18 9.82
CA ASP A 139 21.72 -19.44 11.06
C ASP A 139 23.04 -18.70 11.43
N TYR A 140 22.96 -17.75 12.36
CA TYR A 140 24.11 -16.97 12.83
C TYR A 140 24.60 -17.47 14.19
N ARG A 141 24.99 -18.75 14.25
CA ARG A 141 25.44 -19.43 15.46
C ARG A 141 26.92 -19.69 15.50
N ALA A 142 27.48 -19.73 16.70
CA ALA A 142 28.89 -19.99 16.94
C ALA A 142 29.26 -21.44 16.56
N PRO A 143 30.46 -21.67 16.00
CA PRO A 143 30.89 -22.98 15.56
C PRO A 143 31.20 -23.93 16.74
N PRO A 144 31.26 -25.25 16.51
CA PRO A 144 31.45 -26.25 17.57
C PRO A 144 32.79 -26.14 18.32
N TRP A 145 33.82 -25.57 17.69
CA TRP A 145 35.14 -25.37 18.31
C TRP A 145 35.27 -24.03 19.08
N SER A 146 34.20 -23.24 19.18
CA SER A 146 34.22 -21.99 19.94
C SER A 146 34.01 -22.24 21.44
N SER A 147 34.31 -21.24 22.28
CA SER A 147 34.09 -21.32 23.74
C SER A 147 32.62 -21.49 24.14
N THR A 148 31.69 -21.08 23.27
CA THR A 148 30.23 -21.15 23.47
C THR A 148 29.58 -21.75 22.22
N PRO A 149 29.69 -23.07 21.99
CA PRO A 149 29.21 -23.70 20.77
C PRO A 149 27.69 -23.55 20.61
N TYR A 150 27.25 -23.31 19.37
CA TYR A 150 25.84 -23.17 18.97
C TYR A 150 25.04 -22.00 19.56
N GLU A 151 25.67 -21.12 20.34
CA GLU A 151 25.03 -19.89 20.81
C GLU A 151 24.92 -18.83 19.71
N PHE A 152 24.03 -17.86 19.90
CA PHE A 152 23.85 -16.74 18.96
C PHE A 152 25.08 -15.83 18.94
N THR A 153 25.58 -15.56 17.73
CA THR A 153 26.71 -14.65 17.53
C THR A 153 26.25 -13.18 17.54
N LEU A 154 27.17 -12.24 17.68
CA LEU A 154 26.88 -10.81 17.51
C LEU A 154 26.32 -10.47 16.11
N GLN A 155 26.64 -11.27 15.09
CA GLN A 155 26.06 -11.10 13.74
C GLN A 155 24.54 -11.26 13.76
N PHE A 156 24.03 -12.24 14.52
CA PHE A 156 22.59 -12.45 14.69
C PHE A 156 21.90 -11.16 15.18
N TRP A 157 22.44 -10.57 16.24
CA TRP A 157 21.87 -9.37 16.86
C TRP A 157 21.96 -8.14 15.98
N HIS A 158 23.06 -7.94 15.23
CA HIS A 158 23.14 -6.85 14.26
C HIS A 158 22.13 -7.02 13.12
N VAL A 159 21.95 -8.24 12.60
CA VAL A 159 20.95 -8.52 11.56
C VAL A 159 19.54 -8.30 12.10
N LEU A 160 19.24 -8.76 13.31
CA LEU A 160 17.93 -8.57 13.95
C LEU A 160 17.64 -7.08 14.19
N ALA A 161 18.59 -6.33 14.73
CA ALA A 161 18.44 -4.90 14.96
C ALA A 161 18.23 -4.14 13.65
N ALA A 162 19.00 -4.46 12.60
CA ALA A 162 18.83 -3.86 11.28
C ALA A 162 17.46 -4.18 10.66
N ARG A 163 16.93 -5.39 10.87
CA ARG A 163 15.58 -5.77 10.42
C ARG A 163 14.50 -4.91 11.06
N LEU A 164 14.54 -4.76 12.38
CA LEU A 164 13.57 -3.95 13.12
C LEU A 164 13.68 -2.47 12.75
N ALA A 165 14.91 -1.94 12.67
CA ALA A 165 15.14 -0.56 12.26
C ALA A 165 14.61 -0.28 10.84
N PHE A 166 14.84 -1.21 9.90
CA PHE A 166 14.33 -1.09 8.54
C PHE A 166 12.80 -1.03 8.51
N ILE A 167 12.10 -1.90 9.25
CA ILE A 167 10.63 -1.91 9.29
C ILE A 167 10.12 -0.55 9.76
N ILE A 168 10.66 -0.03 10.88
CA ILE A 168 10.25 1.26 11.43
C ILE A 168 10.46 2.38 10.42
N VAL A 169 11.66 2.48 9.84
CA VAL A 169 11.99 3.54 8.87
C VAL A 169 11.12 3.44 7.62
N PHE A 170 10.95 2.23 7.08
CA PHE A 170 10.15 1.99 5.88
C PHE A 170 8.69 2.36 6.09
N GLU A 171 8.08 1.93 7.19
CA GLU A 171 6.70 2.25 7.52
C GLU A 171 6.49 3.76 7.64
N HIS A 172 7.29 4.45 8.47
CA HIS A 172 7.16 5.90 8.67
C HIS A 172 7.39 6.69 7.38
N LEU A 173 8.34 6.27 6.55
CA LEU A 173 8.60 6.90 5.26
C LEU A 173 7.40 6.74 4.32
N VAL A 174 6.87 5.53 4.16
CA VAL A 174 5.76 5.27 3.24
C VAL A 174 4.47 5.93 3.72
N PHE A 175 4.16 5.88 5.02
CA PHE A 175 3.03 6.62 5.57
C PHE A 175 3.20 8.12 5.43
N GLY A 176 4.40 8.65 5.66
CA GLY A 176 4.72 10.07 5.44
C GLY A 176 4.49 10.50 4.00
N ILE A 177 4.95 9.71 3.02
CA ILE A 177 4.71 9.96 1.60
C ILE A 177 3.22 9.87 1.26
N LYS A 178 2.50 8.86 1.78
CA LYS A 178 1.05 8.71 1.59
C LYS A 178 0.31 9.96 2.07
N SER A 179 0.59 10.41 3.29
CA SER A 179 -0.03 11.60 3.88
C SER A 179 0.34 12.87 3.11
N PHE A 180 1.58 12.99 2.64
CA PHE A 180 2.00 14.11 1.82
C PHE A 180 1.26 14.16 0.46
N ILE A 181 1.11 13.02 -0.21
CA ILE A 181 0.36 12.94 -1.48
C ILE A 181 -1.12 13.30 -1.24
N ALA A 182 -1.73 12.78 -0.17
CA ALA A 182 -3.10 13.11 0.19
C ALA A 182 -3.28 14.61 0.51
N TYR A 183 -2.25 15.27 1.04
CA TYR A 183 -2.27 16.72 1.25
C TYR A 183 -2.15 17.52 -0.06
N LEU A 184 -1.40 17.02 -1.04
CA LEU A 184 -1.18 17.71 -2.32
C LEU A 184 -2.37 17.63 -3.27
N ILE A 185 -3.10 16.51 -3.27
CA ILE A 185 -4.20 16.26 -4.21
C ILE A 185 -5.51 16.73 -3.56
N PRO A 186 -6.17 17.78 -4.08
CA PRO A 186 -7.46 18.20 -3.55
C PRO A 186 -8.54 17.15 -3.88
N ASP A 187 -9.34 16.77 -2.89
CA ASP A 187 -10.40 15.76 -3.04
C ASP A 187 -11.46 16.12 -4.10
N MET A 188 -11.67 17.41 -4.38
CA MET A 188 -12.61 17.89 -5.39
C MET A 188 -11.89 18.64 -6.53
N PRO A 189 -12.07 18.22 -7.80
CA PRO A 189 -11.49 18.93 -8.94
C PRO A 189 -12.16 20.30 -9.17
N LYS A 190 -11.37 21.29 -9.61
CA LYS A 190 -11.81 22.69 -9.79
C LYS A 190 -13.01 22.81 -10.73
N ASP A 191 -12.98 22.11 -11.86
CA ASP A 191 -14.06 22.14 -12.86
C ASP A 191 -15.41 21.63 -12.31
N LEU A 192 -15.39 20.72 -11.35
CA LEU A 192 -16.60 20.25 -10.68
C LEU A 192 -17.09 21.31 -9.68
N CYS A 193 -16.17 21.90 -8.90
CA CYS A 193 -16.50 22.99 -7.99
C CYS A 193 -17.14 24.18 -8.73
N ASP A 194 -16.60 24.52 -9.90
CA ASP A 194 -17.11 25.63 -10.72
C ASP A 194 -18.49 25.31 -11.30
N ARG A 195 -18.71 24.07 -11.76
CA ARG A 195 -20.03 23.61 -12.20
C ARG A 195 -21.05 23.63 -11.06
N MET A 196 -20.71 23.09 -9.89
CA MET A 196 -21.58 23.12 -8.72
C MET A 196 -21.89 24.55 -8.26
N ARG A 197 -20.91 25.46 -8.33
CA ARG A 197 -21.11 26.88 -8.01
C ARG A 197 -22.04 27.54 -9.01
N ARG A 198 -21.89 27.25 -10.31
CA ARG A 198 -22.77 27.76 -11.37
C ARG A 198 -24.20 27.26 -11.21
N GLU A 199 -24.40 25.96 -10.95
CA GLU A 199 -25.72 25.39 -10.69
C GLU A 199 -26.38 26.04 -9.47
N LYS A 200 -25.64 26.21 -8.36
CA LYS A 200 -26.14 26.90 -7.16
C LYS A 200 -26.55 28.34 -7.44
N TYR A 201 -25.73 29.07 -8.20
CA TYR A 201 -26.02 30.45 -8.58
C TYR A 201 -27.31 30.55 -9.40
N LEU A 202 -27.45 29.73 -10.46
CA LEU A 202 -28.65 29.71 -11.31
C LEU A 202 -29.91 29.32 -10.53
N VAL A 203 -29.82 28.36 -9.61
CA VAL A 203 -30.96 27.98 -8.74
C VAL A 203 -31.36 29.13 -7.83
N GLN A 204 -30.40 29.85 -7.25
CA GLN A 204 -30.69 31.00 -6.39
C GLN A 204 -31.34 32.16 -7.17
N GLU A 205 -30.89 32.42 -8.39
CA GLU A 205 -31.48 33.41 -9.29
C GLU A 205 -32.94 33.05 -9.63
N MET A 206 -33.20 31.80 -10.03
CA MET A 206 -34.56 31.32 -10.31
C MET A 206 -35.49 31.40 -9.08
N MET A 207 -34.97 31.10 -7.88
CA MET A 207 -35.74 31.21 -6.63
C MET A 207 -36.12 32.68 -6.33
N TYR A 208 -35.19 33.60 -6.51
CA TYR A 208 -35.42 35.03 -6.29
C TYR A 208 -36.45 35.60 -7.27
N GLU A 209 -36.34 35.26 -8.57
CA GLU A 209 -37.33 35.66 -9.57
C GLU A 209 -38.73 35.10 -9.26
N ALA A 210 -38.82 33.84 -8.84
CA ALA A 210 -40.09 33.22 -8.45
C ALA A 210 -40.73 33.91 -7.22
N GLU A 211 -39.92 34.32 -6.24
CA GLU A 211 -40.39 35.06 -5.07
C GLU A 211 -40.88 36.47 -5.44
N LEU A 212 -40.14 37.18 -6.30
CA LEU A 212 -40.57 38.48 -6.84
C LEU A 212 -41.91 38.37 -7.58
N GLU A 213 -42.07 37.35 -8.44
CA GLU A 213 -43.34 37.10 -9.12
C GLU A 213 -44.48 36.81 -8.14
N HIS A 214 -44.21 36.04 -7.08
CA HIS A 214 -45.21 35.74 -6.06
C HIS A 214 -45.68 37.01 -5.34
N LEU A 215 -44.75 37.85 -4.88
CA LEU A 215 -45.05 39.13 -4.22
C LEU A 215 -45.84 40.08 -5.15
N GLN A 216 -45.50 40.13 -6.44
CA GLN A 216 -46.25 40.92 -7.41
C GLN A 216 -47.69 40.43 -7.60
N ARG A 217 -47.90 39.10 -7.61
CA ARG A 217 -49.25 38.51 -7.71
C ARG A 217 -50.09 38.82 -6.47
N GLU A 218 -49.51 38.75 -5.27
CA GLU A 218 -50.19 39.15 -4.03
C GLU A 218 -50.56 40.63 -4.02
N ARG A 219 -49.63 41.51 -4.43
CA ARG A 219 -49.90 42.94 -4.52
C ARG A 219 -51.02 43.27 -5.50
N LYS A 220 -51.11 42.55 -6.63
CA LYS A 220 -52.23 42.68 -7.59
C LYS A 220 -53.56 42.18 -7.03
N LYS A 221 -53.57 41.11 -6.21
CA LYS A 221 -54.79 40.63 -5.52
C LYS A 221 -55.26 41.66 -4.49
N ASN A 222 -54.37 42.14 -3.63
CA ASN A 222 -54.71 43.13 -2.61
C ASN A 222 -55.12 44.48 -3.25
N GLY A 223 -54.43 44.92 -4.32
CA GLY A 223 -54.79 46.12 -5.05
C GLY A 223 -56.14 46.04 -5.79
N ARG A 224 -56.58 44.85 -6.21
CA ARG A 224 -57.94 44.65 -6.77
C ARG A 224 -59.03 44.61 -5.70
N GLN A 225 -58.71 44.19 -4.47
CA GLN A 225 -59.67 44.10 -3.37
C GLN A 225 -60.09 45.47 -2.83
N TYR A 226 -59.28 46.52 -3.01
CA TYR A 226 -59.62 47.91 -2.65
C TYR A 226 -60.46 48.68 -3.69
N HIS A 227 -60.73 48.10 -4.87
CA HIS A 227 -61.45 48.80 -5.96
C HIS A 227 -62.93 48.43 -6.10
N HIS A 228 -63.47 47.62 -5.18
CA HIS A 228 -64.91 47.36 -5.09
C HIS A 228 -65.40 47.57 -3.67
N GLU A 229 -65.53 48.82 -3.25
CA GLU A 229 -66.53 49.23 -2.26
C GLU A 229 -66.61 50.76 -2.24
N TRP A 230 -67.84 51.23 -1.99
CA TRP A 230 -68.35 52.60 -1.83
C TRP A 230 -69.17 53.14 -3.01
N PRO A 231 -70.33 53.76 -2.69
CA PRO A 231 -71.46 53.21 -1.95
C PRO A 231 -72.65 52.87 -2.89
#